data_AF-A0A7Y7D9V6-F1
#
_entry.id   AF-A0A7Y7D9V6-F1
#
_cell.length_a   1.000
_cell.length_b   1.000
_cell.length_c   1.000
_cell.angle_alpha   90.00
_cell.angle_beta   90.00
_cell.angle_gamma   90.00
#
_symmetry.space_group_name_H-M   'P 1'
#
loop_
_entity.id
_entity.type
_entity.pdbx_description
1 polymer ?
#
loop_
_entity_poly.entity_id
_entity_poly.type
_entity_poly.pdbx_seq_one_letter_code
_entity_poly.pdbx_strand_id
1 'polypeptide(L)' 'HEDGLIRVLPALPTTWNSGKAKGLKARGNIVVDIEWKDNLAKRVTMSSPIAQTVEVMVNDQIKTIKLKAGEAFEVL' A
#
# COMPACT_ATOMS: atom_id res chain seq x y z
N HIS A 1 10.67 11.35 -10.19
CA HIS A 1 9.57 10.37 -10.32
C HIS A 1 10.25 9.01 -10.23
N GLU A 2 10.08 8.28 -9.14
CA GLU A 2 10.66 6.93 -9.02
C GLU A 2 9.70 5.95 -9.70
N ASP A 3 10.13 5.42 -10.85
CA ASP A 3 9.39 4.44 -11.64
C ASP A 3 9.30 3.11 -10.88
N GLY A 4 8.20 2.89 -10.16
CA GLY A 4 7.86 1.57 -9.59
C GLY A 4 7.60 1.53 -8.08
N LEU A 5 7.87 2.60 -7.34
CA LEU A 5 7.66 2.65 -5.90
C LEU A 5 6.22 3.07 -5.54
N ILE A 6 5.48 2.18 -4.87
CA ILE A 6 4.16 2.51 -4.31
C ILE A 6 4.35 3.15 -2.94
N ARG A 7 4.09 4.45 -2.83
CA ARG A 7 4.17 5.18 -1.55
C ARG A 7 2.81 5.18 -0.87
N VAL A 8 2.74 4.56 0.30
CA VAL A 8 1.55 4.53 1.17
C VAL A 8 1.56 5.77 2.06
N LEU A 9 0.48 6.54 2.04
CA LEU A 9 0.31 7.76 2.85
C LEU A 9 1.44 8.80 2.69
N PRO A 10 1.88 9.15 1.47
CA PRO A 10 3.05 10.03 1.28
C PRO A 10 2.85 11.47 1.80
N ALA A 11 1.61 11.88 2.03
CA ALA A 11 1.25 13.22 2.46
C ALA A 11 -0.04 13.19 3.31
N LEU A 12 -0.19 12.22 4.22
CA LEU A 12 -1.37 12.18 5.08
C LEU A 12 -1.46 13.50 5.87
N PRO A 13 -2.53 14.30 5.72
CA PRO A 13 -2.70 15.49 6.53
C PRO A 13 -2.77 15.09 8.00
N THR A 14 -2.03 15.78 8.86
CA THR A 14 -2.00 15.52 10.32
C THR A 14 -3.38 15.63 10.99
N THR A 15 -4.37 16.18 10.30
CA THR A 15 -5.76 16.27 10.74
C THR A 15 -6.54 14.94 10.61
N TRP A 16 -6.04 13.96 9.83
CA TRP A 16 -6.68 12.64 9.67
C TRP A 16 -6.05 11.61 10.59
N ASN A 17 -6.27 11.79 11.91
CA ASN A 17 -5.70 10.93 12.95
C ASN A 17 -5.94 9.43 12.71
N SER A 18 -7.11 9.04 12.20
CA SER A 18 -7.40 7.65 11.85
C SER A 18 -8.36 7.56 10.68
N GLY A 19 -8.29 6.45 9.96
CA GLY A 19 -9.14 6.23 8.80
C GLY A 19 -8.81 4.95 8.07
N LYS A 20 -9.57 4.70 7.00
CA LYS A 20 -9.35 3.59 6.09
C LYS A 20 -9.67 4.02 4.66
N ALA A 21 -8.85 3.57 3.73
CA ALA A 21 -9.07 3.71 2.30
C ALA A 21 -9.05 2.31 1.70
N LYS A 22 -10.07 1.99 0.90
CA LYS A 22 -10.19 0.69 0.24
C LYS A 22 -10.35 0.85 -1.26
N GLY A 23 -9.85 -0.12 -2.01
CA GLY A 23 -9.98 -0.16 -3.47
C GLY A 23 -9.06 0.83 -4.20
N LEU A 24 -7.99 1.31 -3.57
CA LEU A 24 -7.06 2.23 -4.23
C LEU A 24 -6.30 1.49 -5.31
N LYS A 25 -6.29 2.00 -6.54
CA LYS A 25 -5.53 1.39 -7.63
C LYS A 25 -4.17 2.06 -7.76
N ALA A 26 -3.12 1.26 -7.57
CA ALA A 26 -1.73 1.63 -7.83
C ALA A 26 -1.26 1.15 -9.21
N ARG A 27 -0.08 1.62 -9.62
CA ARG A 27 0.57 1.19 -10.87
C ARG A 27 0.71 -0.33 -10.92
N GLY A 28 0.51 -0.92 -12.10
CA GLY A 28 0.50 -2.38 -12.27
C GLY A 28 -0.85 -3.04 -11.98
N ASN A 29 -1.94 -2.26 -11.89
CA ASN A 29 -3.29 -2.76 -11.60
C ASN A 29 -3.40 -3.44 -10.23
N ILE A 30 -2.66 -2.90 -9.26
CA ILE A 30 -2.64 -3.41 -7.88
C ILE A 30 -3.71 -2.66 -7.09
N VAL A 31 -4.57 -3.40 -6.40
CA VAL A 31 -5.53 -2.84 -5.47
C VAL A 31 -4.90 -2.81 -4.09
N VAL A 32 -4.93 -1.65 -3.45
CA VAL A 32 -4.37 -1.37 -2.14
C VAL A 32 -5.49 -0.94 -1.20
N ASP A 33 -5.55 -1.59 -0.06
CA ASP A 33 -6.39 -1.20 1.07
C ASP A 33 -5.47 -0.79 2.22
N ILE A 34 -5.75 0.36 2.84
CA ILE A 34 -4.92 0.95 3.89
C ILE A 34 -5.83 1.30 5.06
N GLU A 35 -5.42 0.92 6.27
CA GLU A 35 -5.98 1.41 7.52
C GLU A 35 -4.88 2.11 8.30
N TRP A 36 -5.14 3.33 8.79
CA TRP A 36 -4.18 4.10 9.57
C TRP A 36 -4.79 4.60 10.88
N LYS A 37 -3.93 4.76 11.86
CA LYS A 37 -4.26 5.32 13.18
C LYS A 37 -3.03 6.01 13.75
N ASP A 38 -3.25 7.16 14.36
CA ASP A 38 -2.20 8.03 14.91
C ASP A 38 -1.18 8.44 13.85
N ASN A 39 -1.67 8.76 12.64
CA ASN A 39 -0.87 9.07 11.43
C ASN A 39 0.08 7.95 10.96
N LEU A 40 -0.08 6.73 11.46
CA LEU A 40 0.72 5.57 11.08
C LEU A 40 -0.15 4.51 10.39
N ALA A 41 0.37 3.90 9.33
CA ALA A 41 -0.27 2.75 8.71
C ALA A 41 -0.29 1.58 9.72
N LYS A 42 -1.47 1.04 9.97
CA LYS A 42 -1.73 -0.10 10.87
C LYS A 42 -2.07 -1.38 10.14
N ARG A 43 -2.61 -1.27 8.93
CA ARG A 43 -2.81 -2.40 8.03
C ARG A 43 -2.66 -1.92 6.59
N VAL A 44 -1.93 -2.69 5.80
CA VAL A 44 -1.85 -2.48 4.35
C VAL A 44 -1.99 -3.82 3.67
N THR A 45 -3.06 -3.97 2.88
CA THR A 45 -3.29 -5.15 2.05
C THR A 45 -3.19 -4.78 0.59
N MET A 46 -2.53 -5.63 -0.18
CA MET A 46 -2.30 -5.44 -1.60
C MET A 46 -2.73 -6.68 -2.36
N SER A 47 -3.47 -6.51 -3.44
CA SER A 47 -3.90 -7.59 -4.32
C SER A 47 -3.68 -7.21 -5.77
N SER A 48 -3.39 -8.20 -6.59
CA SER A 48 -3.09 -8.01 -8.01
C SER A 48 -3.73 -9.11 -8.82
N PRO A 49 -4.31 -8.84 -9.99
CA PRO A 49 -4.82 -9.89 -10.87
C PRO A 49 -3.70 -10.71 -11.54
N ILE A 50 -2.46 -10.23 -11.50
CA ILE A 50 -1.28 -10.91 -12.04
C ILE A 50 -0.21 -11.12 -10.96
N ALA A 51 0.63 -12.14 -11.11
CA ALA A 51 1.78 -12.31 -10.25
C ALA A 51 2.84 -11.25 -10.60
N GLN A 52 3.25 -10.45 -9.62
CA GLN A 52 4.25 -9.40 -9.83
C GLN A 52 4.97 -9.05 -8.53
N THR A 53 6.19 -8.54 -8.67
CA THR A 53 6.98 -8.04 -7.54
C THR A 53 6.96 -6.53 -7.57
N VAL A 54 6.65 -5.91 -6.44
CA VAL A 54 6.60 -4.44 -6.30
C VAL A 54 7.30 -3.98 -5.04
N GLU A 55 7.84 -2.77 -5.10
CA GLU A 55 8.39 -2.09 -3.93
C GLU A 55 7.36 -1.12 -3.36
N VAL A 56 7.19 -1.18 -2.05
CA VAL A 56 6.16 -0.44 -1.32
C VAL A 56 6.85 0.28 -0.17
N MET A 57 6.69 1.59 -0.12
CA MET A 57 7.14 2.42 1.00
C MET A 57 5.96 2.64 1.95
N VAL A 58 6.10 2.15 3.18
CA VAL A 58 5.11 2.29 4.26
C VAL A 58 5.83 2.68 5.55
N ASN A 59 5.35 3.74 6.23
CA ASN A 59 5.97 4.26 7.46
C ASN A 59 7.50 4.46 7.34
N ASP A 60 7.96 5.10 6.25
CA ASP A 60 9.38 5.32 5.92
C ASP A 60 10.23 4.05 5.71
N GLN A 61 9.61 2.89 5.57
CA GLN A 61 10.28 1.62 5.26
C GLN A 61 9.91 1.14 3.87
N ILE A 62 10.93 0.80 3.07
CA ILE A 62 10.74 0.15 1.77
C ILE A 62 10.66 -1.36 2.00
N LYS A 63 9.61 -1.99 1.46
CA LYS A 63 9.42 -3.44 1.46
C LYS A 63 9.22 -3.93 0.02
N THR A 64 9.90 -5.01 -0.34
CA THR A 64 9.70 -5.72 -1.60
C THR A 64 8.65 -6.81 -1.40
N ILE A 65 7.51 -6.68 -2.08
CA ILE A 65 6.36 -7.58 -1.94
C ILE A 65 6.19 -8.38 -3.22
N LYS A 66 6.10 -9.70 -3.07
CA LYS A 66 5.78 -10.63 -4.17
C LYS A 66 4.30 -10.94 -4.11
N LEU A 67 3.54 -10.30 -4.99
CA LEU A 67 2.11 -10.55 -5.14
C LEU A 67 1.89 -11.75 -6.05
N LYS A 68 0.97 -12.62 -5.65
CA LYS A 68 0.45 -13.70 -6.51
C LYS A 68 -0.84 -13.24 -7.17
N ALA A 69 -1.13 -13.81 -8.34
CA ALA A 69 -2.34 -13.49 -9.08
C ALA A 69 -3.59 -13.88 -8.27
N GLY A 70 -4.48 -12.90 -8.04
CA GLY A 70 -5.76 -13.10 -7.36
C GLY A 70 -5.70 -13.21 -5.84
N GLU A 71 -4.51 -13.12 -5.23
CA GLU A 71 -4.34 -13.24 -3.77
C GLU A 71 -4.05 -11.88 -3.14
N ALA A 72 -4.72 -11.59 -2.02
CA ALA A 72 -4.38 -10.46 -1.18
C ALA A 72 -3.20 -10.81 -0.27
N PHE A 73 -2.24 -9.91 -0.21
CA PHE A 73 -1.04 -10.01 0.62
C PHE A 73 -1.06 -8.89 1.67
N GLU A 74 -0.86 -9.24 2.94
CA GLU A 74 -0.73 -8.27 4.03
C GLU A 74 0.73 -7.84 4.16
N VAL A 75 0.97 -6.55 3.96
CA VAL A 75 2.31 -5.94 3.99
C VAL A 75 2.74 -5.59 5.42
N LEU A 76 1.76 -5.26 6.27
CA LEU A 76 1.90 -4.89 7.68
C LEU A 76 0.66 -5.27 8.46
#